data_AF-A0A493TJM6-F1
#
_entry.id   AF-A0A493TJM6-F1
#
_cell.length_a   1.000
_cell.length_b   1.000
_cell.length_c   1.000
_cell.angle_alpha   90.00
_cell.angle_beta   90.00
_cell.angle_gamma   90.00
#
_symmetry.space_group_name_H-M   'P 1'
#
loop_
_entity.id
_entity.type
_entity.pdbx_description
1 polymer ?
#
loop_
_entity_poly.entity_id
_entity_poly.type
_entity_poly.pdbx_seq_one_letter_code
_entity_poly.pdbx_strand_id
1 'polypeptide(L)'
;MLKKEWLQHEEAQKQKAEEERKRQQAAIEAWKKQKAIAFAMEQASQLKLEEEKEKKQLKERQRQCHMKLLLERYTLQKKEREELEKLEKEKREEAEKEERKRTAAAEITKFQERDLHRLQLKIQQKQVKEAEKQEKEQRLAKLREKVHVRAARDPSRLLQPTRGWEERSKAPSPAAPPPLHLPRRLTIAFFALSGLDMLDSLDVVNKDDIIEWIYSLQVLPTEDRSNLDRCGFRGSSYLGMPFNPSKGPGISHPYDSGHIAMTYTGLSCLVILGDDLSRVNKDALLAGLRALQLEDGSFCAVLEGSENDMRFVYCASCICYMLDNWSGMDMKKAIDYIRRSMSYDNGLAQGAGLESHGGSTFCGIASLCLMGKLEEVFSEKELNRIRRWCIMRQQNGYHGRPNKPVDTCYSFWVGATLKLLNIFQYTNFEKNRNYILSTQDRLVGGFAKWPDSHPGIFTFQNHASVLKARSMFPAVRYLRGVREVFSSVSFKK
;
A
#
# COMPACT_ATOMS: atom_id res chain seq x y z
N MET A 1 140.45 2.28 -45.42
CA MET A 1 139.19 2.76 -46.03
C MET A 1 137.94 2.39 -45.22
N LEU A 2 137.86 1.21 -44.60
CA LEU A 2 136.65 0.72 -43.89
C LEU A 2 136.16 1.49 -42.64
N LYS A 3 136.96 2.38 -42.03
CA LYS A 3 136.59 3.07 -40.77
C LYS A 3 135.82 4.40 -40.98
N LYS A 4 135.91 5.00 -42.19
CA LYS A 4 135.24 6.27 -42.52
C LYS A 4 133.80 6.07 -43.00
N GLU A 5 133.53 4.99 -43.73
CA GLU A 5 132.18 4.65 -44.22
C GLU A 5 131.26 4.18 -43.09
N TRP A 6 131.81 3.50 -42.07
CA TRP A 6 131.04 3.05 -40.91
C TRP A 6 130.56 4.20 -40.03
N LEU A 7 131.40 5.22 -39.79
CA LEU A 7 131.03 6.43 -39.04
C LEU A 7 129.94 7.25 -39.76
N GLN A 8 130.04 7.40 -41.09
CA GLN A 8 129.03 8.13 -41.87
C GLN A 8 127.67 7.40 -41.90
N HIS A 9 127.68 6.07 -41.95
CA HIS A 9 126.45 5.27 -41.86
C HIS A 9 125.82 5.36 -40.45
N GLU A 10 126.62 5.41 -39.39
CA GLU A 10 126.14 5.55 -38.01
C GLU A 10 125.55 6.95 -37.74
N GLU A 11 126.17 8.02 -38.26
CA GLU A 11 125.64 9.39 -38.19
C GLU A 11 124.35 9.55 -38.99
N ALA A 12 124.27 8.98 -40.20
CA ALA A 12 123.05 8.99 -41.01
C ALA A 12 121.89 8.21 -40.36
N GLN A 13 122.19 7.10 -39.67
CA GLN A 13 121.18 6.37 -38.88
C GLN A 13 120.75 7.15 -37.64
N LYS A 14 121.67 7.84 -36.94
CA LYS A 14 121.32 8.71 -35.81
C LYS A 14 120.43 9.89 -36.24
N GLN A 15 120.73 10.52 -37.38
CA GLN A 15 119.90 11.61 -37.92
C GLN A 15 118.50 11.12 -38.34
N LYS A 16 118.38 9.96 -39.00
CA LYS A 16 117.07 9.36 -39.32
C LYS A 16 116.26 9.05 -38.08
N ALA A 17 116.89 8.47 -37.05
CA ALA A 17 116.23 8.17 -35.77
C ALA A 17 115.79 9.45 -35.04
N GLU A 18 116.56 10.54 -35.12
CA GLU A 18 116.19 11.82 -34.52
C GLU A 18 115.05 12.52 -35.28
N GLU A 19 115.04 12.49 -36.61
CA GLU A 19 113.91 12.97 -37.42
C GLU A 19 112.64 12.16 -37.17
N GLU A 20 112.75 10.84 -37.03
CA GLU A 20 111.62 9.98 -36.73
C GLU A 20 111.05 10.27 -35.34
N ARG A 21 111.90 10.49 -34.33
CA ARG A 21 111.46 10.96 -33.00
C ARG A 21 110.77 12.32 -33.07
N LYS A 22 111.28 13.28 -33.84
CA LYS A 22 110.63 14.59 -34.03
C LYS A 22 109.27 14.45 -34.73
N ARG A 23 109.14 13.58 -35.73
CA ARG A 23 107.85 13.27 -36.38
C ARG A 23 106.86 12.61 -35.44
N GLN A 24 107.29 11.65 -34.63
CA GLN A 24 106.46 11.00 -33.62
C GLN A 24 105.98 12.00 -32.55
N GLN A 25 106.86 12.89 -32.09
CA GLN A 25 106.51 13.93 -31.12
C GLN A 25 105.49 14.93 -31.70
N ALA A 26 105.69 15.39 -32.94
CA ALA A 26 104.74 16.27 -33.63
C ALA A 26 103.38 15.59 -33.87
N ALA A 27 103.37 14.29 -34.17
CA ALA A 27 102.13 13.51 -34.31
C ALA A 27 101.37 13.38 -32.97
N ILE A 28 102.08 13.17 -31.85
CA ILE A 28 101.48 13.13 -30.51
C ILE A 28 100.88 14.49 -30.13
N GLU A 29 101.58 15.60 -30.43
CA GLU A 29 101.07 16.95 -30.16
C GLU A 29 99.85 17.29 -31.03
N ALA A 30 99.88 16.92 -32.31
CA ALA A 30 98.72 17.06 -33.20
C ALA A 30 97.52 16.24 -32.71
N TRP A 31 97.74 15.00 -32.26
CA TRP A 31 96.70 14.16 -31.69
C TRP A 31 96.13 14.75 -30.39
N LYS A 32 96.97 15.29 -29.50
CA LYS A 32 96.52 15.99 -28.28
C LYS A 32 95.66 17.21 -28.61
N LYS A 33 96.03 18.01 -29.61
CA LYS A 33 95.24 19.16 -30.07
C LYS A 33 93.89 18.71 -30.66
N GLN A 34 93.87 17.70 -31.52
CA GLN A 34 92.63 17.16 -32.07
C GLN A 34 91.71 16.59 -30.98
N LYS A 35 92.27 15.89 -30.00
CA LYS A 35 91.51 15.33 -28.87
C LYS A 35 90.93 16.43 -27.97
N ALA A 36 91.68 17.50 -27.73
CA ALA A 36 91.19 18.66 -26.98
C ALA A 36 90.04 19.37 -27.72
N ILE A 37 90.14 19.53 -29.04
CA ILE A 37 89.06 20.11 -29.87
C ILE A 37 87.82 19.21 -29.85
N ALA A 38 87.98 17.90 -30.03
CA ALA A 38 86.87 16.95 -29.99
C ALA A 38 86.14 16.98 -28.64
N PHE A 39 86.89 17.00 -27.54
CA PHE A 39 86.33 17.11 -26.19
C PHE A 39 85.57 18.43 -25.96
N ALA A 40 86.12 19.55 -26.43
CA ALA A 40 85.45 20.85 -26.35
C ALA A 40 84.17 20.89 -27.20
N MET A 41 84.16 20.26 -28.38
CA MET A 41 82.96 20.13 -29.23
C MET A 41 81.88 19.27 -28.57
N GLU A 42 82.27 18.18 -27.91
CA GLU A 42 81.33 17.30 -27.20
C GLU A 42 80.70 18.02 -26.00
N GLN A 43 81.49 18.73 -25.19
CA GLN A 43 80.97 19.56 -24.09
C GLN A 43 80.04 20.67 -24.61
N ALA A 44 80.40 21.35 -25.70
CA ALA A 44 79.54 22.37 -26.31
C ALA A 44 78.23 21.79 -26.85
N SER A 45 78.25 20.56 -27.37
CA SER A 45 77.04 19.85 -27.82
C SER A 45 76.13 19.47 -26.65
N GLN A 46 76.70 18.98 -25.55
CA GLN A 46 75.95 18.66 -24.32
C GLN A 46 75.28 19.89 -23.72
N LEU A 47 76.00 21.01 -23.60
CA LEU A 47 75.44 22.29 -23.11
C LEU A 47 74.29 22.78 -23.98
N LYS A 48 74.40 22.72 -25.32
CA LYS A 48 73.29 23.09 -26.21
C LYS A 48 72.06 22.21 -26.03
N LEU A 49 72.26 20.91 -25.81
CA LEU A 49 71.15 19.97 -25.58
C LEU A 49 70.46 20.25 -24.24
N GLU A 50 71.22 20.61 -23.20
CA GLU A 50 70.68 21.01 -21.90
C GLU A 50 69.88 22.32 -21.99
N GLU A 51 70.43 23.36 -22.65
CA GLU A 51 69.69 24.61 -22.89
C GLU A 51 68.39 24.39 -23.66
N GLU A 52 68.39 23.49 -24.66
CA GLU A 52 67.18 23.19 -25.43
C GLU A 52 66.14 22.44 -24.59
N LYS A 53 66.58 21.52 -23.71
CA LYS A 53 65.71 20.84 -22.74
C LYS A 53 65.09 21.83 -21.75
N GLU A 54 65.88 22.75 -21.19
CA GLU A 54 65.39 23.78 -20.27
C GLU A 54 64.37 24.70 -20.95
N LYS A 55 64.63 25.13 -22.20
CA LYS A 55 63.68 25.92 -22.99
C LYS A 55 62.37 25.19 -23.25
N LYS A 56 62.42 23.88 -23.51
CA LYS A 56 61.22 23.03 -23.67
C LYS A 56 60.45 22.93 -22.36
N GLN A 57 61.12 22.66 -21.24
CA GLN A 57 60.49 22.59 -19.92
C GLN A 57 59.85 23.93 -19.51
N LEU A 58 60.49 25.06 -19.78
CA LEU A 58 59.94 26.37 -19.47
C LEU A 58 58.66 26.66 -20.27
N LYS A 59 58.65 26.35 -21.58
CA LYS A 59 57.45 26.47 -22.42
C LYS A 59 56.31 25.58 -21.93
N GLU A 60 56.63 24.37 -21.47
CA GLU A 60 55.62 23.45 -20.92
C GLU A 60 55.04 23.94 -19.59
N ARG A 61 55.88 24.47 -18.68
CA ARG A 61 55.42 25.13 -17.46
C ARG A 61 54.53 26.34 -17.74
N GLN A 62 54.87 27.15 -18.75
CA GLN A 62 54.03 28.27 -19.18
C GLN A 62 52.66 27.81 -19.69
N ARG A 63 52.60 26.73 -20.49
CA ARG A 63 51.33 26.13 -20.95
C ARG A 63 50.49 25.60 -19.80
N GLN A 64 51.12 24.90 -18.84
CA GLN A 64 50.42 24.37 -17.67
C GLN A 64 49.84 25.51 -16.80
N CYS A 65 50.58 26.58 -16.58
CA CYS A 65 50.10 27.76 -15.85
C CYS A 65 48.91 28.42 -16.56
N HIS A 66 49.00 28.60 -17.89
CA HIS A 66 47.91 29.18 -18.68
C HIS A 66 46.64 28.32 -18.64
N MET A 67 46.78 27.00 -18.78
CA MET A 67 45.66 26.06 -18.67
C MET A 67 45.00 26.12 -17.30
N LYS A 68 45.80 26.20 -16.23
CA LYS A 68 45.30 26.33 -14.85
C LYS A 68 44.47 27.60 -14.67
N LEU A 69 44.94 28.74 -15.17
CA LEU A 69 44.21 30.02 -15.12
C LEU A 69 42.87 29.96 -15.89
N LEU A 70 42.85 29.30 -17.05
CA LEU A 70 41.61 29.11 -17.83
C LEU A 70 40.59 28.25 -17.09
N LEU A 71 41.04 27.14 -16.48
CA LEU A 71 40.19 26.27 -15.67
C LEU A 71 39.64 27.01 -14.45
N GLU A 72 40.47 27.75 -13.73
CA GLU A 72 40.03 28.56 -12.58
C GLU A 72 38.95 29.58 -13.00
N ARG A 73 39.17 30.31 -14.10
CA ARG A 73 38.18 31.26 -14.64
C ARG A 73 36.87 30.56 -15.03
N TYR A 74 36.95 29.41 -15.70
CA TYR A 74 35.76 28.64 -16.09
C TYR A 74 34.99 28.14 -14.86
N THR A 75 35.70 27.65 -13.84
CA THR A 75 35.05 27.19 -12.60
C THR A 75 34.34 28.32 -11.85
N LEU A 76 34.92 29.52 -11.85
CA LEU A 76 34.30 30.69 -11.23
C LEU A 76 33.02 31.10 -11.98
N GLN A 77 33.08 31.21 -13.30
CA GLN A 77 31.90 31.54 -14.13
C GLN A 77 30.80 30.49 -14.03
N LYS A 78 31.16 29.22 -13.88
CA LYS A 78 30.18 28.14 -13.66
C LYS A 78 29.47 28.30 -12.33
N LYS A 79 30.21 28.60 -11.24
CA LYS A 79 29.63 28.86 -9.92
C LYS A 79 28.70 30.07 -9.93
N GLU A 80 29.12 31.17 -10.54
CA GLU A 80 28.28 32.38 -10.65
C GLU A 80 26.97 32.10 -11.40
N ARG A 81 27.01 31.28 -12.46
CA ARG A 81 25.81 30.87 -13.20
C ARG A 81 24.88 29.99 -12.35
N GLU A 82 25.44 29.01 -11.65
CA GLU A 82 24.68 28.12 -10.77
C GLU A 82 24.02 28.90 -9.61
N GLU A 83 24.71 29.88 -9.03
CA GLU A 83 24.15 30.77 -8.00
C GLU A 83 23.01 31.64 -8.55
N LEU A 84 23.17 32.17 -9.76
CA LEU A 84 22.14 33.00 -10.40
C LEU A 84 20.88 32.19 -10.74
N GLU A 85 21.04 30.98 -11.27
CA GLU A 85 19.94 30.04 -11.53
C GLU A 85 19.22 29.64 -10.24
N LYS A 86 19.96 29.41 -9.15
CA LYS A 86 19.39 29.11 -7.83
C LYS A 86 18.56 30.28 -7.31
N LEU A 87 19.08 31.50 -7.40
CA LEU A 87 18.39 32.70 -6.96
C LEU A 87 17.12 32.97 -7.79
N GLU A 88 17.16 32.72 -9.10
CA GLU A 88 15.99 32.84 -9.97
C GLU A 88 14.91 31.80 -9.60
N LYS A 89 15.33 30.56 -9.33
CA LYS A 89 14.42 29.50 -8.90
C LYS A 89 13.76 29.81 -7.56
N GLU A 90 14.52 30.30 -6.57
CA GLU A 90 13.98 30.71 -5.27
C GLU A 90 12.94 31.83 -5.42
N LYS A 91 13.20 32.83 -6.27
CA LYS A 91 12.23 33.90 -6.59
C LYS A 91 10.95 33.36 -7.25
N ARG A 92 11.06 32.39 -8.17
CA ARG A 92 9.89 31.75 -8.79
C ARG A 92 9.07 30.95 -7.78
N GLU A 93 9.73 30.18 -6.92
CA GLU A 93 9.05 29.41 -5.86
C GLU A 93 8.35 30.32 -4.84
N GLU A 94 8.94 31.46 -4.50
CA GLU A 94 8.33 32.45 -3.62
C GLU A 94 7.10 33.11 -4.27
N ALA A 95 7.18 33.48 -5.55
CA ALA A 95 6.06 34.01 -6.32
C ALA A 95 4.90 33.01 -6.42
N GLU A 96 5.17 31.74 -6.71
CA GLU A 96 4.15 30.68 -6.74
C GLU A 96 3.49 30.47 -5.36
N LYS A 97 4.27 30.53 -4.28
CA LYS A 97 3.73 30.42 -2.91
C LYS A 97 2.78 31.58 -2.60
N GLU A 98 3.13 32.80 -2.98
CA GLU A 98 2.26 33.96 -2.78
C GLU A 98 0.98 33.90 -3.63
N GLU A 99 1.05 33.42 -4.87
CA GLU A 99 -0.13 33.19 -5.72
C GLU A 99 -1.06 32.12 -5.13
N ARG A 100 -0.50 31.01 -4.62
CA ARG A 100 -1.26 29.97 -3.91
C ARG A 100 -1.92 30.49 -2.64
N LYS A 101 -1.26 31.37 -1.90
CA LYS A 101 -1.86 32.03 -0.72
C LYS A 101 -3.03 32.92 -1.13
N ARG A 102 -2.90 33.70 -2.21
CA ARG A 102 -3.98 34.57 -2.71
C ARG A 102 -5.20 33.77 -3.17
N THR A 103 -4.99 32.71 -3.93
CA THR A 103 -6.07 31.83 -4.39
C THR A 103 -6.75 31.11 -3.22
N ALA A 104 -5.98 30.59 -2.26
CA ALA A 104 -6.54 29.99 -1.05
C ALA A 104 -7.38 30.98 -0.22
N ALA A 105 -6.91 32.22 -0.05
CA ALA A 105 -7.65 33.27 0.64
C ALA A 105 -8.98 33.60 -0.07
N ALA A 106 -8.97 33.72 -1.40
CA ALA A 106 -10.17 33.97 -2.19
C ALA A 106 -11.20 32.83 -2.08
N GLU A 107 -10.75 31.57 -2.10
CA GLU A 107 -11.63 30.41 -1.92
C GLU A 107 -12.20 30.34 -0.51
N ILE A 108 -11.40 30.62 0.54
CA ILE A 108 -11.88 30.68 1.93
C ILE A 108 -13.03 31.69 2.06
N THR A 109 -12.89 32.88 1.47
CA THR A 109 -13.96 33.89 1.50
C THR A 109 -15.25 33.37 0.84
N LYS A 110 -15.15 32.74 -0.34
CA LYS A 110 -16.33 32.13 -1.00
C LYS A 110 -16.99 31.05 -0.15
N PHE A 111 -16.20 30.22 0.52
CA PHE A 111 -16.73 29.19 1.41
C PHE A 111 -17.46 29.80 2.61
N GLN A 112 -16.89 30.84 3.22
CA GLN A 112 -17.51 31.55 4.34
C GLN A 112 -18.84 32.20 3.94
N GLU A 113 -18.90 32.85 2.77
CA GLU A 113 -20.15 33.44 2.24
C GLU A 113 -21.23 32.38 1.99
N ARG A 114 -20.85 31.27 1.36
CA ARG A 114 -21.78 30.15 1.10
C ARG A 114 -22.31 29.54 2.40
N ASP A 115 -21.44 29.34 3.38
CA ASP A 115 -21.81 28.72 4.65
C ASP A 115 -22.69 29.67 5.49
N LEU A 116 -22.42 30.99 5.44
CA LEU A 116 -23.29 32.01 6.03
C LEU A 116 -24.69 32.01 5.38
N HIS A 117 -24.76 31.93 4.05
CA HIS A 117 -26.03 31.84 3.33
C HIS A 117 -26.82 30.58 3.68
N ARG A 118 -26.13 29.42 3.77
CA ARG A 118 -26.75 28.16 4.21
C ARG A 118 -27.25 28.23 5.65
N LEU A 119 -26.53 28.92 6.53
CA LEU A 119 -26.95 29.12 7.91
C LEU A 119 -28.23 29.98 7.98
N GLN A 120 -28.29 31.07 7.22
CA GLN A 120 -29.49 31.91 7.12
C GLN A 120 -30.72 31.12 6.64
N LEU A 121 -30.56 30.30 5.59
CA LEU A 121 -31.63 29.42 5.11
C LEU A 121 -32.11 28.43 6.17
N LYS A 122 -31.20 27.84 6.94
CA LYS A 122 -31.57 26.94 8.05
C LYS A 122 -32.31 27.65 9.17
N ILE A 123 -31.93 28.89 9.49
CA ILE A 123 -32.63 29.70 10.49
C ILE A 123 -34.06 29.99 10.02
N GLN A 124 -34.24 30.39 8.76
CA GLN A 124 -35.58 30.61 8.19
C GLN A 124 -36.43 29.34 8.20
N GLN A 125 -35.87 28.19 7.79
CA GLN A 125 -36.59 26.91 7.84
C GLN A 125 -36.98 26.51 9.26
N LYS A 126 -36.12 26.81 10.25
CA LYS A 126 -36.43 26.54 11.66
C LYS A 126 -37.59 27.41 12.15
N GLN A 127 -37.59 28.69 11.80
CA GLN A 127 -38.68 29.62 12.13
C GLN A 127 -40.02 29.16 11.51
N VAL A 128 -40.02 28.71 10.26
CA VAL A 128 -41.21 28.16 9.60
C VAL A 128 -41.73 26.92 10.35
N LYS A 129 -40.84 25.97 10.68
CA LYS A 129 -41.23 24.77 11.44
C LYS A 129 -41.75 25.08 12.84
N GLU A 130 -41.21 26.10 13.47
CA GLU A 130 -41.64 26.55 14.80
C GLU A 130 -43.02 27.20 14.74
N ALA A 131 -43.29 28.00 13.70
CA ALA A 131 -44.63 28.54 13.42
C ALA A 131 -45.65 27.43 13.13
N GLU A 132 -45.32 26.44 12.29
CA GLU A 132 -46.18 25.28 12.03
C GLU A 132 -46.46 24.47 13.30
N LYS A 133 -45.46 24.34 14.19
CA LYS A 133 -45.62 23.65 15.47
C LYS A 133 -46.57 24.43 16.38
N GLN A 134 -46.43 25.76 16.46
CA GLN A 134 -47.34 26.60 17.22
C GLN A 134 -48.77 26.52 16.68
N GLU A 135 -48.98 26.52 15.37
CA GLU A 135 -50.31 26.33 14.78
C GLU A 135 -50.90 24.96 15.13
N LYS A 136 -50.09 23.89 15.06
CA LYS A 136 -50.50 22.54 15.47
C LYS A 136 -50.86 22.47 16.95
N GLU A 137 -50.08 23.11 17.83
CA GLU A 137 -50.36 23.18 19.26
C GLU A 137 -51.65 23.94 19.55
N GLN A 138 -51.90 25.05 18.85
CA GLN A 138 -53.18 25.78 18.94
C GLN A 138 -54.37 24.93 18.47
N ARG A 139 -54.22 24.14 17.38
CA ARG A 139 -55.25 23.18 16.95
C ARG A 139 -55.48 22.08 17.98
N LEU A 140 -54.40 21.53 18.56
CA LEU A 140 -54.46 20.49 19.59
C LEU A 140 -55.09 21.02 20.89
N ALA A 141 -54.81 22.27 21.28
CA ALA A 141 -55.43 22.90 22.44
C ALA A 141 -56.95 23.04 22.25
N LYS A 142 -57.41 23.51 21.08
CA LYS A 142 -58.84 23.57 20.73
C LYS A 142 -59.51 22.18 20.74
N LEU A 143 -58.78 21.13 20.35
CA LEU A 143 -59.27 19.75 20.41
C LEU A 143 -59.31 19.21 21.84
N ARG A 144 -58.31 19.51 22.68
CA ARG A 144 -58.27 19.11 24.09
C ARG A 144 -59.38 19.74 24.91
N GLU A 145 -59.74 20.98 24.62
CA GLU A 145 -60.90 21.66 25.25
C GLU A 145 -62.23 20.93 24.95
N LYS A 146 -62.34 20.34 23.75
CA LYS A 146 -63.52 19.60 23.29
C LYS A 146 -63.58 18.15 23.78
N VAL A 147 -62.50 17.60 24.33
CA VAL A 147 -62.43 16.19 24.71
C VAL A 147 -61.97 16.05 26.17
N HIS A 148 -62.93 15.88 27.08
CA HIS A 148 -62.67 15.43 28.44
C HIS A 148 -62.39 13.92 28.45
N VAL A 149 -61.11 13.52 28.38
CA VAL A 149 -60.73 12.11 28.55
C VAL A 149 -60.43 11.84 30.02
N ARG A 150 -61.40 11.28 30.75
CA ARG A 150 -61.12 10.53 31.99
C ARG A 150 -60.78 9.10 31.60
N ALA A 151 -59.48 8.81 31.43
CA ALA A 151 -58.99 7.44 31.36
C ALA A 151 -58.00 7.22 32.51
N ALA A 152 -58.41 6.42 33.49
CA ALA A 152 -57.52 5.98 34.56
C ALA A 152 -56.43 5.07 33.95
N ARG A 153 -55.16 5.37 34.22
CA ARG A 153 -54.02 4.58 33.73
C ARG A 153 -53.86 3.34 34.61
N ASP A 154 -54.03 2.18 34.00
CA ASP A 154 -53.75 0.87 34.60
C ASP A 154 -52.22 0.60 34.63
N PRO A 155 -51.61 0.46 35.83
CA PRO A 155 -50.17 0.19 35.99
C PRO A 155 -49.70 -1.16 35.41
N SER A 156 -50.61 -2.13 35.23
CA SER A 156 -50.27 -3.47 34.71
C SER A 156 -49.84 -3.47 33.24
N ARG A 157 -50.14 -2.40 32.50
CA ARG A 157 -49.84 -2.26 31.07
C ARG A 157 -48.35 -2.09 30.75
N LEU A 158 -47.52 -1.74 31.74
CA LEU A 158 -46.06 -1.63 31.57
C LEU A 158 -45.36 -2.99 31.45
N LEU A 159 -46.02 -4.06 31.92
CA LEU A 159 -45.47 -5.42 31.92
C LEU A 159 -46.02 -6.31 30.80
N GLN A 160 -46.89 -5.77 29.95
CA GLN A 160 -47.39 -6.50 28.79
C GLN A 160 -46.74 -6.00 27.50
N PRO A 161 -46.38 -6.92 26.57
CA PRO A 161 -45.92 -6.54 25.25
C PRO A 161 -46.91 -5.57 24.61
N THR A 162 -46.40 -4.47 24.04
CA THR A 162 -47.27 -3.56 23.28
C THR A 162 -47.83 -4.29 22.07
N ARG A 163 -49.03 -3.94 21.60
CA ARG A 163 -49.62 -4.52 20.37
C ARG A 163 -48.66 -4.52 19.17
N GLY A 164 -47.80 -3.50 19.06
CA GLY A 164 -46.78 -3.44 18.01
C GLY A 164 -45.63 -4.44 18.20
N TRP A 165 -45.34 -4.86 19.43
CA TRP A 165 -44.43 -5.98 19.71
C TRP A 165 -45.11 -7.32 19.40
N GLU A 166 -46.38 -7.50 19.78
CA GLU A 166 -47.17 -8.69 19.42
C GLU A 166 -47.31 -8.85 17.90
N GLU A 167 -47.47 -7.75 17.15
CA GLU A 167 -47.50 -7.76 15.68
C GLU A 167 -46.16 -8.14 15.05
N ARG A 168 -45.03 -7.74 15.64
CA ARG A 168 -43.69 -8.10 15.16
C ARG A 168 -43.28 -9.53 15.52
N SER A 169 -43.86 -10.09 16.58
CA SER A 169 -43.61 -11.46 17.03
C SER A 169 -44.53 -12.50 16.38
N LYS A 170 -45.55 -12.08 15.63
CA LYS A 170 -46.36 -13.01 14.81
C LYS A 170 -45.51 -13.57 13.67
N ALA A 171 -45.64 -14.89 13.45
CA ALA A 171 -45.07 -15.54 12.27
C ALA A 171 -45.51 -14.81 10.99
N PRO A 172 -44.61 -14.63 10.00
CA PRO A 172 -44.90 -13.81 8.83
C PRO A 172 -46.13 -14.34 8.09
N SER A 173 -47.08 -13.45 7.83
CA SER A 173 -48.23 -13.70 6.93
C SER A 173 -47.70 -14.01 5.52
N PRO A 174 -48.35 -14.92 4.75
CA PRO A 174 -47.97 -15.20 3.37
C PRO A 174 -48.08 -14.00 2.42
N ALA A 175 -48.63 -12.87 2.89
CA ALA A 175 -48.77 -11.61 2.15
C ALA A 175 -47.82 -10.49 2.63
N ALA A 176 -46.77 -10.80 3.41
CA ALA A 176 -45.73 -9.82 3.71
C ALA A 176 -44.97 -9.44 2.42
N PRO A 177 -44.61 -8.15 2.20
CA PRO A 177 -43.67 -7.80 1.15
C PRO A 177 -42.41 -8.64 1.36
N PRO A 178 -41.82 -9.21 0.29
CA PRO A 178 -40.72 -10.15 0.42
C PRO A 178 -39.63 -9.53 1.32
N PRO A 179 -39.12 -10.28 2.32
CA PRO A 179 -38.04 -9.77 3.17
C PRO A 179 -36.95 -9.29 2.24
N LEU A 180 -36.42 -8.06 2.43
CA LEU A 180 -35.39 -7.47 1.56
C LEU A 180 -34.41 -8.56 1.14
N HIS A 181 -34.55 -9.07 -0.09
CA HIS A 181 -33.80 -10.21 -0.58
C HIS A 181 -32.43 -9.71 -0.99
N LEU A 182 -31.66 -9.26 -0.01
CA LEU A 182 -30.32 -8.75 -0.23
C LEU A 182 -29.45 -9.92 -0.69
N PRO A 183 -28.76 -9.82 -1.84
CA PRO A 183 -27.83 -10.85 -2.29
C PRO A 183 -26.55 -10.89 -1.45
N ARG A 184 -26.47 -10.16 -0.32
CA ARG A 184 -25.28 -9.99 0.53
C ARG A 184 -25.55 -10.27 2.02
N ARG A 185 -26.63 -11.00 2.35
CA ARG A 185 -27.00 -11.31 3.75
C ARG A 185 -25.94 -12.14 4.47
N LEU A 186 -25.22 -13.02 3.76
CA LEU A 186 -24.15 -13.82 4.35
C LEU A 186 -22.98 -12.97 4.86
N THR A 187 -22.62 -11.90 4.16
CA THR A 187 -21.61 -10.94 4.65
C THR A 187 -22.11 -10.16 5.87
N ILE A 188 -23.41 -9.83 5.92
CA ILE A 188 -24.02 -9.22 7.11
C ILE A 188 -23.95 -10.17 8.32
N ALA A 189 -24.24 -11.46 8.11
CA ALA A 189 -24.08 -12.46 9.15
C ALA A 189 -22.63 -12.58 9.61
N PHE A 190 -21.67 -12.55 8.69
CA PHE A 190 -20.24 -12.50 9.03
C PHE A 190 -19.89 -11.30 9.93
N PHE A 191 -20.37 -10.10 9.60
CA PHE A 191 -20.17 -8.91 10.45
C PHE A 191 -20.72 -9.07 11.86
N ALA A 192 -21.91 -9.66 12.01
CA ALA A 192 -22.51 -9.89 13.31
C ALA A 192 -21.78 -10.99 14.09
N LEU A 193 -21.60 -12.18 13.49
CA LEU A 193 -21.02 -13.36 14.14
C LEU A 193 -19.58 -13.12 14.56
N SER A 194 -18.77 -12.58 13.66
CA SER A 194 -17.38 -12.29 13.99
C SER A 194 -17.25 -11.11 14.96
N GLY A 195 -18.19 -10.15 14.94
CA GLY A 195 -18.28 -9.11 15.95
C GLY A 195 -18.54 -9.69 17.34
N LEU A 196 -19.51 -10.62 17.44
CA LEU A 196 -19.81 -11.36 18.67
C LEU A 196 -18.62 -12.21 19.13
N ASP A 197 -17.94 -12.92 18.24
CA ASP A 197 -16.72 -13.67 18.54
C ASP A 197 -15.61 -12.79 19.10
N MET A 198 -15.38 -11.62 18.48
CA MET A 198 -14.39 -10.66 18.98
C MET A 198 -14.74 -10.10 20.36
N LEU A 199 -16.03 -9.97 20.66
CA LEU A 199 -16.56 -9.59 21.97
C LEU A 199 -16.68 -10.77 22.95
N ASP A 200 -16.34 -11.99 22.51
CA ASP A 200 -16.47 -13.22 23.30
C ASP A 200 -17.92 -13.46 23.76
N SER A 201 -18.86 -13.34 22.82
CA SER A 201 -20.31 -13.41 23.09
C SER A 201 -21.05 -14.24 22.03
N LEU A 202 -20.41 -15.29 21.50
CA LEU A 202 -21.06 -16.23 20.55
C LEU A 202 -22.08 -17.15 21.22
N ASP A 203 -22.12 -17.22 22.54
CA ASP A 203 -23.09 -17.97 23.33
C ASP A 203 -24.52 -17.43 23.20
N VAL A 204 -24.69 -16.16 22.80
CA VAL A 204 -26.01 -15.52 22.67
C VAL A 204 -26.78 -15.95 21.40
N VAL A 205 -26.16 -16.72 20.51
CA VAL A 205 -26.77 -17.19 19.26
C VAL A 205 -26.85 -18.71 19.21
N ASN A 206 -27.90 -19.24 18.55
CA ASN A 206 -27.95 -20.66 18.25
C ASN A 206 -27.01 -20.98 17.08
N LYS A 207 -25.86 -21.59 17.40
CA LYS A 207 -24.82 -21.89 16.41
C LYS A 207 -25.30 -22.90 15.36
N ASP A 208 -26.02 -23.94 15.78
CA ASP A 208 -26.44 -25.05 14.92
C ASP A 208 -27.42 -24.57 13.84
N ASP A 209 -28.43 -23.77 14.21
CA ASP A 209 -29.40 -23.21 13.26
C ASP A 209 -28.71 -22.33 12.19
N ILE A 210 -27.72 -21.55 12.63
CA ILE A 210 -26.97 -20.65 11.73
C ILE A 210 -26.05 -21.47 10.81
N ILE A 211 -25.42 -22.53 11.31
CA ILE A 211 -24.62 -23.45 10.50
C ILE A 211 -25.50 -24.11 9.43
N GLU A 212 -26.68 -24.64 9.77
CA GLU A 212 -27.62 -25.22 8.80
C GLU A 212 -28.04 -24.19 7.75
N TRP A 213 -28.30 -22.94 8.16
CA TRP A 213 -28.62 -21.85 7.25
C TRP A 213 -27.46 -21.54 6.29
N ILE A 214 -26.22 -21.45 6.78
CA ILE A 214 -25.04 -21.20 5.93
C ILE A 214 -24.86 -22.34 4.93
N TYR A 215 -24.99 -23.59 5.37
CA TYR A 215 -24.92 -24.74 4.47
C TYR A 215 -26.05 -24.78 3.45
N SER A 216 -27.21 -24.17 3.73
CA SER A 216 -28.26 -24.02 2.72
C SER A 216 -27.89 -23.10 1.56
N LEU A 217 -26.87 -22.26 1.77
CA LEU A 217 -26.37 -21.33 0.76
C LEU A 217 -25.26 -21.93 -0.09
N GLN A 218 -24.73 -23.12 0.22
CA GLN A 218 -23.73 -23.76 -0.61
C GLN A 218 -24.33 -24.17 -1.97
N VAL A 219 -23.65 -23.78 -3.05
CA VAL A 219 -23.92 -24.25 -4.40
C VAL A 219 -23.09 -25.51 -4.59
N LEU A 220 -23.76 -26.66 -4.49
CA LEU A 220 -23.16 -27.98 -4.66
C LEU A 220 -23.09 -28.37 -6.14
N PRO A 221 -22.16 -29.28 -6.51
CA PRO A 221 -22.16 -29.87 -7.83
C PRO A 221 -23.44 -30.68 -8.05
N THR A 222 -24.00 -30.60 -9.26
CA THR A 222 -25.06 -31.49 -9.75
C THR A 222 -24.56 -32.93 -9.87
N GLU A 223 -25.47 -33.89 -10.03
CA GLU A 223 -25.11 -35.32 -10.16
C GLU A 223 -24.15 -35.59 -11.33
N ASP A 224 -24.35 -34.91 -12.45
CA ASP A 224 -23.49 -34.95 -13.64
C ASP A 224 -22.22 -34.09 -13.52
N ARG A 225 -22.09 -33.32 -12.42
CA ARG A 225 -20.98 -32.40 -12.12
C ARG A 225 -20.74 -31.34 -13.21
N SER A 226 -21.75 -30.98 -13.99
CA SER A 226 -21.62 -30.01 -15.08
C SER A 226 -21.49 -28.55 -14.63
N ASN A 227 -21.82 -28.24 -13.36
CA ASN A 227 -21.78 -26.90 -12.80
C ASN A 227 -20.59 -26.63 -11.85
N LEU A 228 -19.50 -27.41 -11.92
CA LEU A 228 -18.34 -27.26 -11.02
C LEU A 228 -17.82 -25.82 -10.97
N ASP A 229 -17.78 -25.16 -12.12
CA ASP A 229 -17.29 -23.79 -12.34
C ASP A 229 -18.16 -22.73 -11.64
N ARG A 230 -19.36 -23.11 -11.18
CA ARG A 230 -20.33 -22.25 -10.48
C ARG A 230 -20.40 -22.51 -8.99
N CYS A 231 -19.69 -23.51 -8.48
CA CYS A 231 -19.80 -23.93 -7.09
C CYS A 231 -19.17 -22.89 -6.13
N GLY A 232 -19.71 -22.80 -4.91
CA GLY A 232 -19.35 -21.78 -3.92
C GLY A 232 -20.48 -21.56 -2.93
N PHE A 233 -20.63 -20.34 -2.40
CA PHE A 233 -21.78 -19.97 -1.58
C PHE A 233 -22.58 -18.83 -2.21
N ARG A 234 -23.90 -18.89 -2.07
CA ARG A 234 -24.83 -17.81 -2.35
C ARG A 234 -24.80 -16.79 -1.21
N GLY A 235 -25.17 -15.55 -1.49
CA GLY A 235 -25.29 -14.54 -0.43
C GLY A 235 -26.63 -14.53 0.31
N SER A 236 -27.67 -15.14 -0.27
CA SER A 236 -28.96 -15.44 0.35
C SER A 236 -29.77 -16.39 -0.54
N SER A 237 -30.97 -16.79 -0.11
CA SER A 237 -31.90 -17.64 -0.87
C SER A 237 -32.80 -16.87 -1.85
N TYR A 238 -32.35 -15.72 -2.37
CA TYR A 238 -33.17 -14.83 -3.20
C TYR A 238 -33.62 -15.45 -4.54
N LEU A 239 -32.91 -16.47 -5.04
CA LEU A 239 -33.27 -17.21 -6.25
C LEU A 239 -34.46 -18.16 -6.06
N GLY A 240 -34.99 -18.30 -4.82
CA GLY A 240 -36.10 -19.21 -4.55
C GLY A 240 -35.72 -20.69 -4.56
N MET A 241 -34.42 -21.01 -4.50
CA MET A 241 -33.94 -22.38 -4.35
C MET A 241 -34.48 -22.98 -3.05
N PRO A 242 -34.93 -24.25 -3.06
CA PRO A 242 -35.45 -24.90 -1.87
C PRO A 242 -34.35 -25.00 -0.81
N PHE A 243 -34.73 -24.88 0.46
CA PHE A 243 -33.80 -24.98 1.58
C PHE A 243 -33.18 -26.39 1.62
N ASN A 244 -31.88 -26.48 1.36
CA ASN A 244 -31.12 -27.73 1.44
C ASN A 244 -29.79 -27.48 2.15
N PRO A 245 -29.62 -27.85 3.44
CA PRO A 245 -28.41 -27.62 4.23
C PRO A 245 -27.26 -28.56 3.83
N SER A 246 -26.90 -28.55 2.55
CA SER A 246 -25.85 -29.37 1.93
C SER A 246 -26.02 -30.88 2.12
N LYS A 247 -27.25 -31.37 1.97
CA LYS A 247 -27.61 -32.79 2.00
C LYS A 247 -27.97 -33.25 0.60
N GLY A 248 -27.26 -34.26 0.07
CA GLY A 248 -27.45 -34.77 -1.29
C GLY A 248 -26.81 -33.91 -2.38
N PRO A 249 -27.11 -34.19 -3.67
CA PRO A 249 -26.54 -33.46 -4.81
C PRO A 249 -27.13 -32.05 -4.98
N GLY A 250 -26.42 -31.21 -5.73
CA GLY A 250 -26.91 -29.89 -6.12
C GLY A 250 -28.11 -29.95 -7.08
N ILE A 251 -29.00 -28.97 -6.97
CA ILE A 251 -30.15 -28.82 -7.87
C ILE A 251 -29.73 -27.92 -9.03
N SER A 252 -29.89 -28.41 -10.26
CA SER A 252 -29.57 -27.63 -11.46
C SER A 252 -30.49 -26.41 -11.58
N HIS A 253 -29.91 -25.23 -11.75
CA HIS A 253 -30.65 -24.00 -12.01
C HIS A 253 -29.84 -23.08 -12.93
N PRO A 254 -30.44 -22.47 -13.98
CA PRO A 254 -29.71 -21.77 -15.04
C PRO A 254 -28.83 -20.60 -14.57
N TYR A 255 -29.22 -19.93 -13.49
CA TYR A 255 -28.56 -18.72 -12.97
C TYR A 255 -28.06 -18.87 -11.53
N ASP A 256 -27.99 -20.10 -11.03
CA ASP A 256 -27.53 -20.33 -9.67
C ASP A 256 -26.01 -20.55 -9.66
N SER A 257 -25.31 -19.62 -9.01
CA SER A 257 -23.86 -19.63 -8.91
C SER A 257 -23.39 -19.07 -7.57
N GLY A 258 -22.20 -19.47 -7.16
CA GLY A 258 -21.51 -18.94 -5.99
C GLY A 258 -20.98 -17.53 -6.27
N HIS A 259 -20.89 -16.73 -5.21
CA HIS A 259 -20.23 -15.42 -5.25
C HIS A 259 -18.99 -15.46 -4.37
N ILE A 260 -17.83 -15.05 -4.87
CA ILE A 260 -16.53 -15.21 -4.19
C ILE A 260 -16.49 -14.63 -2.76
N ALA A 261 -17.02 -13.42 -2.56
CA ALA A 261 -17.11 -12.81 -1.22
C ALA A 261 -18.07 -13.57 -0.29
N MET A 262 -19.12 -14.19 -0.83
CA MET A 262 -20.06 -15.02 -0.07
C MET A 262 -19.41 -16.37 0.27
N THR A 263 -18.64 -16.95 -0.64
CA THR A 263 -17.81 -18.14 -0.38
C THR A 263 -16.80 -17.88 0.73
N TYR A 264 -16.08 -16.75 0.67
CA TYR A 264 -15.17 -16.33 1.74
C TYR A 264 -15.91 -16.16 3.08
N THR A 265 -16.98 -15.36 3.11
CA THR A 265 -17.68 -15.09 4.37
C THR A 265 -18.43 -16.29 4.92
N GLY A 266 -18.96 -17.17 4.06
CA GLY A 266 -19.61 -18.43 4.43
C GLY A 266 -18.65 -19.37 5.14
N LEU A 267 -17.50 -19.65 4.52
CA LEU A 267 -16.44 -20.47 5.14
C LEU A 267 -15.98 -19.85 6.46
N SER A 268 -15.76 -18.54 6.49
CA SER A 268 -15.33 -17.87 7.73
C SER A 268 -16.39 -17.96 8.82
N CYS A 269 -17.68 -17.83 8.51
CA CYS A 269 -18.76 -17.98 9.49
C CYS A 269 -18.80 -19.39 10.06
N LEU A 270 -18.69 -20.42 9.21
CA LEU A 270 -18.66 -21.83 9.65
C LEU A 270 -17.51 -22.05 10.65
N VAL A 271 -16.31 -21.57 10.32
CA VAL A 271 -15.14 -21.66 11.21
C VAL A 271 -15.36 -20.91 12.53
N ILE A 272 -15.92 -19.70 12.50
CA ILE A 272 -16.22 -18.91 13.71
C ILE A 272 -17.23 -19.63 14.61
N LEU A 273 -18.23 -20.30 14.02
CA LEU A 273 -19.24 -21.04 14.76
C LEU A 273 -18.72 -22.38 15.31
N GLY A 274 -17.52 -22.80 14.92
CA GLY A 274 -16.89 -24.04 15.39
C GLY A 274 -17.22 -25.27 14.54
N ASP A 275 -17.75 -25.08 13.33
CA ASP A 275 -17.95 -26.17 12.37
C ASP A 275 -16.58 -26.63 11.78
N ASP A 276 -16.49 -27.91 11.42
CA ASP A 276 -15.26 -28.56 10.95
C ASP A 276 -15.08 -28.53 9.41
N LEU A 277 -16.01 -27.90 8.70
CA LEU A 277 -16.08 -27.80 7.25
C LEU A 277 -16.24 -29.16 6.53
N SER A 278 -16.62 -30.23 7.22
CA SER A 278 -16.77 -31.58 6.64
C SER A 278 -17.80 -31.64 5.52
N ARG A 279 -18.86 -30.83 5.59
CA ARG A 279 -19.91 -30.74 4.57
C ARG A 279 -19.60 -29.76 3.43
N VAL A 280 -18.44 -29.10 3.46
CA VAL A 280 -18.00 -28.24 2.36
C VAL A 280 -17.44 -29.12 1.25
N ASN A 281 -17.97 -28.99 0.03
CA ASN A 281 -17.37 -29.62 -1.13
C ASN A 281 -16.15 -28.82 -1.59
N LYS A 282 -15.00 -29.09 -0.96
CA LYS A 282 -13.75 -28.33 -1.15
C LYS A 282 -13.31 -28.31 -2.62
N ASP A 283 -13.35 -29.45 -3.30
CA ASP A 283 -12.90 -29.57 -4.69
C ASP A 283 -13.79 -28.76 -5.65
N ALA A 284 -15.11 -28.82 -5.47
CA ALA A 284 -16.04 -28.04 -6.28
C ALA A 284 -15.87 -26.54 -6.04
N LEU A 285 -15.68 -26.13 -4.78
CA LEU A 285 -15.44 -24.74 -4.43
C LEU A 285 -14.13 -24.21 -5.04
N LEU A 286 -13.05 -25.00 -5.02
CA LEU A 286 -11.78 -24.64 -5.66
C LEU A 286 -11.89 -24.62 -7.19
N ALA A 287 -12.73 -25.47 -7.80
CA ALA A 287 -13.03 -25.41 -9.23
C ALA A 287 -13.75 -24.11 -9.59
N GLY A 288 -14.79 -23.75 -8.84
CA GLY A 288 -15.47 -22.46 -8.98
C GLY A 288 -14.51 -21.28 -8.80
N LEU A 289 -13.61 -21.34 -7.80
CA LEU A 289 -12.64 -20.27 -7.57
C LEU A 289 -11.66 -20.07 -8.74
N ARG A 290 -11.16 -21.17 -9.33
CA ARG A 290 -10.30 -21.12 -10.53
C ARG A 290 -11.01 -20.47 -11.71
N ALA A 291 -12.29 -20.79 -11.90
CA ALA A 291 -13.09 -20.24 -13.01
C ALA A 291 -13.30 -18.72 -12.91
N LEU A 292 -13.13 -18.14 -11.72
CA LEU A 292 -13.25 -16.70 -11.49
C LEU A 292 -11.97 -15.91 -11.76
N GLN A 293 -10.80 -16.57 -11.90
CA GLN A 293 -9.54 -15.89 -12.12
C GLN A 293 -9.40 -15.44 -13.58
N LEU A 294 -9.02 -14.18 -13.79
CA LEU A 294 -8.77 -13.61 -15.11
C LEU A 294 -7.30 -13.75 -15.53
N GLU A 295 -7.04 -13.47 -16.81
CA GLU A 295 -5.69 -13.54 -17.38
C GLU A 295 -4.68 -12.63 -16.67
N ASP A 296 -5.13 -11.46 -16.21
CA ASP A 296 -4.30 -10.51 -15.48
C ASP A 296 -4.02 -10.93 -14.02
N GLY A 297 -4.61 -12.04 -13.55
CA GLY A 297 -4.44 -12.58 -12.21
C GLY A 297 -5.43 -12.07 -11.16
N SER A 298 -6.26 -11.09 -11.49
CA SER A 298 -7.39 -10.68 -10.65
C SER A 298 -8.56 -11.68 -10.74
N PHE A 299 -9.61 -11.43 -9.98
CA PHE A 299 -10.78 -12.30 -9.92
C PHE A 299 -12.07 -11.51 -10.17
N CYS A 300 -13.03 -12.15 -10.83
CA CYS A 300 -14.43 -11.74 -10.81
C CYS A 300 -15.14 -12.22 -9.54
N ALA A 301 -16.32 -11.68 -9.28
CA ALA A 301 -17.17 -12.04 -8.16
C ALA A 301 -18.00 -13.30 -8.42
N VAL A 302 -18.50 -13.44 -9.65
CA VAL A 302 -19.41 -14.51 -10.11
C VAL A 302 -19.03 -14.94 -11.52
N LEU A 303 -19.38 -16.16 -11.92
CA LEU A 303 -19.01 -16.73 -13.22
C LEU A 303 -19.68 -15.99 -14.39
N GLU A 304 -20.89 -15.50 -14.18
CA GLU A 304 -21.67 -14.76 -15.18
C GLU A 304 -21.02 -13.42 -15.60
N GLY A 305 -20.00 -12.98 -14.86
CA GLY A 305 -19.28 -11.74 -15.09
C GLY A 305 -19.62 -10.65 -14.08
N SER A 306 -18.59 -9.92 -13.66
CA SER A 306 -18.69 -8.75 -12.77
C SER A 306 -17.48 -7.85 -12.99
N GLU A 307 -17.34 -6.82 -12.17
CA GLU A 307 -16.05 -6.14 -12.03
C GLU A 307 -14.97 -7.09 -11.48
N ASN A 308 -13.71 -6.75 -11.72
CA ASN A 308 -12.54 -7.46 -11.20
C ASN A 308 -11.57 -6.49 -10.53
N ASP A 309 -11.18 -6.76 -9.29
CA ASP A 309 -10.21 -5.95 -8.55
C ASP A 309 -9.61 -6.67 -7.33
N MET A 310 -8.77 -5.93 -6.60
CA MET A 310 -8.06 -6.40 -5.41
C MET A 310 -8.96 -6.99 -4.32
N ARG A 311 -10.24 -6.60 -4.23
CA ARG A 311 -11.17 -7.14 -3.23
C ARG A 311 -11.35 -8.66 -3.42
N PHE A 312 -11.43 -9.09 -4.66
CA PHE A 312 -11.67 -10.49 -5.00
C PHE A 312 -10.39 -11.32 -4.95
N VAL A 313 -9.22 -10.72 -5.19
CA VAL A 313 -7.91 -11.33 -4.88
C VAL A 313 -7.80 -11.68 -3.39
N TYR A 314 -8.22 -10.77 -2.50
CA TYR A 314 -8.25 -11.05 -1.07
C TYR A 314 -9.25 -12.14 -0.69
N CYS A 315 -10.45 -12.13 -1.28
CA CYS A 315 -11.43 -13.20 -1.06
C CYS A 315 -10.88 -14.56 -1.48
N ALA A 316 -10.26 -14.66 -2.67
CA ALA A 316 -9.64 -15.88 -3.16
C ALA A 316 -8.52 -16.36 -2.23
N SER A 317 -7.67 -15.44 -1.75
CA SER A 317 -6.58 -15.76 -0.85
C SER A 317 -7.09 -16.32 0.49
N CYS A 318 -8.15 -15.72 1.05
CA CYS A 318 -8.76 -16.22 2.28
C CYS A 318 -9.40 -17.61 2.09
N ILE A 319 -10.05 -17.85 0.96
CA ILE A 319 -10.66 -19.16 0.64
C ILE A 319 -9.58 -20.24 0.57
N CYS A 320 -8.54 -20.03 -0.24
CA CYS A 320 -7.42 -20.98 -0.37
C CYS A 320 -6.76 -21.24 0.99
N TYR A 321 -6.58 -20.19 1.79
CA TYR A 321 -6.01 -20.29 3.12
C TYR A 321 -6.89 -21.09 4.10
N MET A 322 -8.20 -20.82 4.15
CA MET A 322 -9.15 -21.55 4.99
C MET A 322 -9.27 -23.04 4.64
N LEU A 323 -9.17 -23.35 3.35
CA LEU A 323 -9.21 -24.73 2.87
C LEU A 323 -7.85 -25.43 2.90
N ASP A 324 -6.79 -24.72 3.30
CA ASP A 324 -5.39 -25.17 3.26
C ASP A 324 -5.00 -25.75 1.89
N ASN A 325 -5.48 -25.13 0.82
CA ASN A 325 -5.28 -25.59 -0.55
C ASN A 325 -5.26 -24.42 -1.53
N TRP A 326 -4.10 -24.17 -2.12
CA TRP A 326 -3.85 -23.08 -3.07
C TRP A 326 -4.11 -23.43 -4.53
N SER A 327 -4.59 -24.64 -4.84
CA SER A 327 -4.99 -25.03 -6.21
C SER A 327 -6.19 -24.27 -6.75
N GLY A 328 -6.86 -23.48 -5.91
CA GLY A 328 -7.96 -22.60 -6.31
C GLY A 328 -7.55 -21.37 -7.11
N MET A 329 -6.25 -21.11 -7.28
CA MET A 329 -5.74 -19.99 -8.06
C MET A 329 -4.36 -20.25 -8.69
N ASP A 330 -4.08 -19.58 -9.79
CA ASP A 330 -2.71 -19.26 -10.22
C ASP A 330 -2.15 -18.15 -9.33
N MET A 331 -1.40 -18.58 -8.30
CA MET A 331 -0.79 -17.68 -7.31
C MET A 331 0.20 -16.71 -7.96
N LYS A 332 0.93 -17.13 -9.00
CA LYS A 332 1.93 -16.29 -9.65
C LYS A 332 1.25 -15.10 -10.34
N LYS A 333 0.19 -15.35 -11.11
CA LYS A 333 -0.59 -14.28 -11.74
C LYS A 333 -1.22 -13.35 -10.71
N ALA A 334 -1.75 -13.89 -9.61
CA ALA A 334 -2.31 -13.07 -8.52
C ALA A 334 -1.24 -12.15 -7.90
N ILE A 335 -0.03 -12.67 -7.65
CA ILE A 335 1.11 -11.87 -7.19
C ILE A 335 1.48 -10.79 -8.21
N ASP A 336 1.51 -11.11 -9.51
CA ASP A 336 1.81 -10.15 -10.57
C ASP A 336 0.74 -9.04 -10.66
N TYR A 337 -0.53 -9.35 -10.39
CA TYR A 337 -1.60 -8.36 -10.26
C TYR A 337 -1.37 -7.45 -9.05
N ILE A 338 -1.05 -8.01 -7.88
CA ILE A 338 -0.76 -7.27 -6.65
C ILE A 338 0.43 -6.31 -6.87
N ARG A 339 1.53 -6.78 -7.47
CA ARG A 339 2.71 -5.94 -7.76
C ARG A 339 2.36 -4.78 -8.69
N ARG A 340 1.63 -5.05 -9.79
CA ARG A 340 1.24 -4.02 -10.76
C ARG A 340 0.25 -2.98 -10.21
N SER A 341 -0.44 -3.29 -9.12
CA SER A 341 -1.35 -2.36 -8.46
C SER A 341 -0.66 -1.28 -7.61
N MET A 342 0.64 -1.41 -7.36
CA MET A 342 1.39 -0.38 -6.62
C MET A 342 1.45 0.90 -7.44
N SER A 343 0.90 1.98 -6.88
CA SER A 343 0.85 3.29 -7.54
C SER A 343 2.15 4.08 -7.34
N TYR A 344 2.28 5.21 -8.03
CA TYR A 344 3.46 6.09 -7.93
C TYR A 344 3.67 6.67 -6.53
N ASP A 345 2.58 6.81 -5.75
CA ASP A 345 2.63 7.28 -4.37
C ASP A 345 2.93 6.15 -3.36
N ASN A 346 3.12 4.92 -3.85
CA ASN A 346 3.51 3.71 -3.13
C ASN A 346 2.42 3.06 -2.25
N GLY A 347 1.17 3.50 -2.34
CA GLY A 347 0.04 2.68 -1.91
C GLY A 347 -0.36 1.69 -2.99
N LEU A 348 -1.16 0.68 -2.64
CA LEU A 348 -1.72 -0.26 -3.62
C LEU A 348 -3.14 0.16 -3.99
N ALA A 349 -3.43 0.17 -5.28
CA ALA A 349 -4.71 0.53 -5.87
C ALA A 349 -5.59 -0.69 -6.13
N GLN A 350 -6.82 -0.47 -6.59
CA GLN A 350 -7.73 -1.56 -6.95
C GLN A 350 -7.22 -2.40 -8.12
N GLY A 351 -6.43 -1.79 -9.00
CA GLY A 351 -5.77 -2.39 -10.17
C GLY A 351 -4.70 -1.43 -10.70
N ALA A 352 -3.95 -1.87 -11.72
CA ALA A 352 -2.85 -1.08 -12.27
C ALA A 352 -3.31 0.29 -12.81
N GLY A 353 -2.54 1.34 -12.51
CA GLY A 353 -2.81 2.71 -12.96
C GLY A 353 -3.91 3.47 -12.20
N LEU A 354 -4.60 2.82 -11.25
CA LEU A 354 -5.65 3.46 -10.44
C LEU A 354 -5.06 4.18 -9.21
N GLU A 355 -5.88 5.00 -8.56
CA GLU A 355 -5.54 5.68 -7.30
C GLU A 355 -5.34 4.66 -6.17
N SER A 356 -4.24 4.78 -5.44
CA SER A 356 -3.97 3.93 -4.28
C SER A 356 -5.01 4.15 -3.17
N HIS A 357 -5.36 3.09 -2.45
CA HIS A 357 -6.46 3.14 -1.49
C HIS A 357 -6.23 2.20 -0.31
N GLY A 358 -6.63 2.60 0.90
CA GLY A 358 -6.36 1.85 2.13
C GLY A 358 -6.98 0.46 2.11
N GLY A 359 -8.18 0.33 1.54
CA GLY A 359 -8.86 -0.95 1.35
C GLY A 359 -8.12 -1.91 0.40
N SER A 360 -7.69 -1.44 -0.78
CA SER A 360 -6.94 -2.28 -1.72
C SER A 360 -5.52 -2.56 -1.21
N THR A 361 -4.91 -1.63 -0.48
CA THR A 361 -3.62 -1.86 0.17
C THR A 361 -3.70 -2.94 1.22
N PHE A 362 -4.74 -2.95 2.05
CA PHE A 362 -5.01 -4.09 2.92
C PHE A 362 -5.18 -5.38 2.11
N CYS A 363 -6.03 -5.37 1.08
CA CYS A 363 -6.33 -6.57 0.32
C CYS A 363 -5.07 -7.18 -0.30
N GLY A 364 -4.20 -6.36 -0.91
CA GLY A 364 -2.94 -6.81 -1.50
C GLY A 364 -1.94 -7.31 -0.46
N ILE A 365 -1.66 -6.52 0.59
CA ILE A 365 -0.68 -6.89 1.62
C ILE A 365 -1.15 -8.12 2.41
N ALA A 366 -2.41 -8.18 2.81
CA ALA A 366 -2.96 -9.33 3.52
C ALA A 366 -2.96 -10.60 2.65
N SER A 367 -3.27 -10.49 1.35
CA SER A 367 -3.16 -11.63 0.42
C SER A 367 -1.74 -12.18 0.37
N LEU A 368 -0.73 -11.31 0.23
CA LEU A 368 0.67 -11.73 0.25
C LEU A 368 1.10 -12.34 1.59
N CYS A 369 0.57 -11.84 2.71
CA CYS A 369 0.83 -12.43 4.02
C CYS A 369 0.21 -13.84 4.14
N LEU A 370 -1.03 -14.03 3.67
CA LEU A 370 -1.69 -15.34 3.65
C LEU A 370 -0.93 -16.33 2.77
N MET A 371 -0.40 -15.87 1.64
CA MET A 371 0.45 -16.67 0.75
C MET A 371 1.85 -16.96 1.33
N GLY A 372 2.28 -16.24 2.39
CA GLY A 372 3.64 -16.33 2.92
C GLY A 372 4.71 -15.73 1.98
N LYS A 373 4.31 -14.74 1.15
CA LYS A 373 5.11 -14.21 0.03
C LYS A 373 5.46 -12.72 0.13
N LEU A 374 5.11 -12.04 1.22
CA LEU A 374 5.29 -10.59 1.35
C LEU A 374 6.74 -10.12 1.08
N GLU A 375 7.71 -10.72 1.78
CA GLU A 375 9.14 -10.36 1.72
C GLU A 375 9.81 -10.85 0.41
N GLU A 376 9.24 -11.88 -0.23
CA GLU A 376 9.67 -12.34 -1.57
C GLU A 376 9.20 -11.38 -2.65
N VAL A 377 7.99 -10.85 -2.49
CA VAL A 377 7.35 -10.02 -3.51
C VAL A 377 7.81 -8.59 -3.44
N PHE A 378 7.89 -7.96 -2.27
CA PHE A 378 8.33 -6.57 -2.14
C PHE A 378 9.69 -6.49 -1.46
N SER A 379 10.63 -5.78 -2.09
CA SER A 379 11.92 -5.48 -1.46
C SER A 379 11.73 -4.62 -0.21
N GLU A 380 12.69 -4.65 0.71
CA GLU A 380 12.65 -3.83 1.92
C GLU A 380 12.51 -2.32 1.61
N LYS A 381 13.05 -1.85 0.47
CA LYS A 381 12.86 -0.46 0.01
C LYS A 381 11.41 -0.19 -0.40
N GLU A 382 10.76 -1.11 -1.09
CA GLU A 382 9.34 -1.00 -1.47
C GLU A 382 8.44 -1.11 -0.22
N LEU A 383 8.71 -2.06 0.68
CA LEU A 383 7.99 -2.18 1.95
C LEU A 383 8.10 -0.90 2.78
N ASN A 384 9.27 -0.27 2.86
CA ASN A 384 9.43 1.02 3.53
C ASN A 384 8.61 2.16 2.91
N ARG A 385 8.43 2.14 1.57
CA ARG A 385 7.58 3.11 0.88
C ARG A 385 6.09 2.86 1.15
N ILE A 386 5.66 1.59 1.15
CA ILE A 386 4.28 1.20 1.50
C ILE A 386 3.98 1.55 2.97
N ARG A 387 4.92 1.24 3.88
CA ARG A 387 4.89 1.63 5.30
C ARG A 387 4.68 3.14 5.47
N ARG A 388 5.46 3.94 4.74
CA ARG A 388 5.31 5.41 4.71
C ARG A 388 3.92 5.83 4.23
N TRP A 389 3.43 5.27 3.13
CA TRP A 389 2.11 5.62 2.60
C TRP A 389 0.99 5.30 3.60
N CYS A 390 1.05 4.12 4.23
CA CYS A 390 0.08 3.66 5.21
C CYS A 390 0.07 4.50 6.49
N ILE A 391 1.24 4.82 7.05
CA ILE A 391 1.30 5.58 8.31
C ILE A 391 0.81 7.02 8.13
N MET A 392 1.02 7.59 6.94
CA MET A 392 0.50 8.92 6.56
C MET A 392 -1.02 8.98 6.42
N ARG A 393 -1.73 7.84 6.51
CA ARG A 393 -3.20 7.82 6.52
C ARG A 393 -3.79 8.26 7.87
N GLN A 394 -2.99 8.29 8.93
CA GLN A 394 -3.48 8.71 10.24
C GLN A 394 -3.59 10.24 10.31
N GLN A 395 -4.78 10.72 10.69
CA GLN A 395 -5.03 12.13 11.02
C GLN A 395 -5.39 12.23 12.51
N ASN A 396 -6.61 11.84 12.85
CA ASN A 396 -7.07 11.52 14.21
C ASN A 396 -7.52 10.05 14.25
N GLY A 397 -8.45 9.65 13.39
CA GLY A 397 -8.60 8.29 12.87
C GLY A 397 -7.80 8.11 11.58
N TYR A 398 -8.24 7.20 10.72
CA TYR A 398 -7.60 6.92 9.43
C TYR A 398 -8.52 7.29 8.27
N HIS A 399 -7.94 7.77 7.17
CA HIS A 399 -8.62 7.92 5.88
C HIS A 399 -8.11 6.94 4.83
N GLY A 400 -8.94 6.60 3.86
CA GLY A 400 -8.58 5.63 2.82
C GLY A 400 -7.61 6.17 1.78
N ARG A 401 -7.55 7.49 1.59
CA ARG A 401 -6.81 8.17 0.52
C ARG A 401 -6.35 9.56 0.94
N PRO A 402 -5.26 10.10 0.35
CA PRO A 402 -4.83 11.47 0.62
C PRO A 402 -5.97 12.47 0.43
N ASN A 403 -6.04 13.48 1.28
CA ASN A 403 -7.04 14.58 1.23
C ASN A 403 -8.52 14.14 1.31
N LYS A 404 -8.82 12.91 1.73
CA LYS A 404 -10.19 12.47 2.04
C LYS A 404 -10.47 12.56 3.55
N PRO A 405 -11.73 12.71 3.96
CA PRO A 405 -12.08 12.64 5.38
C PRO A 405 -11.77 11.26 5.94
N VAL A 406 -11.49 11.22 7.24
CA VAL A 406 -11.37 9.97 8.00
C VAL A 406 -12.68 9.19 7.99
N ASP A 407 -12.58 7.88 8.14
CA ASP A 407 -13.69 6.95 8.22
C ASP A 407 -13.27 5.82 9.15
N THR A 408 -14.11 5.50 10.12
CA THR A 408 -13.82 4.58 11.21
C THR A 408 -13.31 3.23 10.71
N CYS A 409 -13.85 2.71 9.59
CA CYS A 409 -13.43 1.42 9.06
C CYS A 409 -11.95 1.36 8.64
N TYR A 410 -11.31 2.50 8.28
CA TYR A 410 -9.88 2.50 7.95
C TYR A 410 -8.98 2.28 9.17
N SER A 411 -9.51 2.43 10.38
CA SER A 411 -8.79 2.01 11.59
C SER A 411 -8.48 0.51 11.55
N PHE A 412 -9.33 -0.28 10.89
CA PHE A 412 -9.04 -1.67 10.55
C PHE A 412 -8.23 -1.77 9.25
N TRP A 413 -8.74 -1.28 8.11
CA TRP A 413 -8.08 -1.52 6.82
C TRP A 413 -6.61 -1.06 6.82
N VAL A 414 -6.35 0.17 7.26
CA VAL A 414 -4.98 0.68 7.33
C VAL A 414 -4.26 0.18 8.59
N GLY A 415 -4.92 0.13 9.73
CA GLY A 415 -4.31 -0.34 10.99
C GLY A 415 -3.82 -1.79 10.91
N ALA A 416 -4.62 -2.69 10.33
CA ALA A 416 -4.26 -4.08 10.08
C ALA A 416 -3.11 -4.20 9.08
N THR A 417 -3.10 -3.38 8.02
CA THR A 417 -1.96 -3.30 7.10
C THR A 417 -0.68 -2.88 7.83
N LEU A 418 -0.74 -1.85 8.66
CA LEU A 418 0.40 -1.39 9.48
C LEU A 418 0.86 -2.46 10.48
N LYS A 419 -0.04 -3.30 10.97
CA LYS A 419 0.31 -4.42 11.86
C LYS A 419 1.01 -5.53 11.09
N LEU A 420 0.51 -5.91 9.91
CA LEU A 420 1.18 -6.88 9.03
C LEU A 420 2.58 -6.39 8.63
N LEU A 421 2.76 -5.08 8.48
CA LEU A 421 4.04 -4.43 8.19
C LEU A 421 4.90 -4.14 9.44
N ASN A 422 4.51 -4.62 10.62
CA ASN A 422 5.23 -4.47 11.89
C ASN A 422 5.57 -3.02 12.29
N ILE A 423 4.69 -2.06 11.99
CA ILE A 423 4.88 -0.64 12.36
C ILE A 423 3.64 0.00 13.00
N PHE A 424 2.56 -0.74 13.25
CA PHE A 424 1.38 -0.21 13.94
C PHE A 424 1.69 0.35 15.33
N GLN A 425 2.67 -0.22 16.03
CA GLN A 425 3.12 0.24 17.34
C GLN A 425 3.70 1.67 17.35
N TYR A 426 4.03 2.22 16.17
CA TYR A 426 4.54 3.59 16.04
C TYR A 426 3.42 4.62 15.73
N THR A 427 2.17 4.19 15.73
CA THR A 427 1.01 5.07 15.47
C THR A 427 0.50 5.74 16.75
N ASN A 428 -0.29 6.80 16.61
CA ASN A 428 -0.89 7.46 17.77
C ASN A 428 -2.18 6.73 18.21
N PHE A 429 -2.07 5.85 19.20
CA PHE A 429 -3.21 5.05 19.67
C PHE A 429 -4.33 5.89 20.27
N GLU A 430 -4.01 6.90 21.09
CA GLU A 430 -5.02 7.71 21.79
C GLU A 430 -5.91 8.48 20.80
N LYS A 431 -5.32 9.13 19.79
CA LYS A 431 -6.10 9.85 18.77
C LYS A 431 -7.00 8.89 18.00
N ASN A 432 -6.49 7.71 17.62
CA ASN A 432 -7.25 6.72 16.89
C ASN A 432 -8.43 6.20 17.73
N ARG A 433 -8.15 5.81 18.98
CA ARG A 433 -9.15 5.33 19.94
C ARG A 433 -10.25 6.38 20.17
N ASN A 434 -9.86 7.64 20.38
CA ASN A 434 -10.81 8.73 20.60
C ASN A 434 -11.69 8.99 19.38
N TYR A 435 -11.15 8.93 18.17
CA TYR A 435 -11.93 9.03 16.94
C TYR A 435 -12.90 7.85 16.78
N ILE A 436 -12.46 6.62 17.05
CA ILE A 436 -13.34 5.45 16.98
C ILE A 436 -14.52 5.61 17.94
N LEU A 437 -14.25 5.94 19.21
CA LEU A 437 -15.28 6.10 20.23
C LEU A 437 -16.22 7.28 19.98
N SER A 438 -15.79 8.32 19.27
CA SER A 438 -16.69 9.42 18.91
C SER A 438 -17.71 9.04 17.83
N THR A 439 -17.52 7.91 17.15
CA THR A 439 -18.49 7.36 16.17
C THR A 439 -19.39 6.28 16.77
N GLN A 440 -19.27 6.01 18.07
CA GLN A 440 -20.12 5.05 18.77
C GLN A 440 -21.54 5.61 18.94
N ASP A 441 -22.54 4.86 18.51
CA ASP A 441 -23.92 5.15 18.88
C ASP A 441 -24.18 4.60 20.29
N ARG A 442 -24.42 5.51 21.24
CA ARG A 442 -24.63 5.15 22.64
C ARG A 442 -26.05 4.69 22.96
N LEU A 443 -27.00 4.91 22.04
CA LEU A 443 -28.40 4.56 22.24
C LEU A 443 -28.66 3.14 21.73
N VAL A 444 -28.35 2.88 20.46
CA VAL A 444 -28.63 1.59 19.81
C VAL A 444 -27.41 0.65 19.78
N GLY A 445 -26.23 1.17 20.11
CA GLY A 445 -24.97 0.44 19.98
C GLY A 445 -24.42 0.46 18.56
N GLY A 446 -23.19 -0.04 18.44
CA GLY A 446 -22.45 -0.05 17.19
C GLY A 446 -21.77 1.27 16.85
N PHE A 447 -21.19 1.32 15.65
CA PHE A 447 -20.33 2.42 15.21
C PHE A 447 -20.78 2.91 13.83
N ALA A 448 -20.64 4.21 13.62
CA ALA A 448 -20.85 4.85 12.33
C ALA A 448 -19.51 5.20 11.67
N LYS A 449 -19.57 5.61 10.40
CA LYS A 449 -18.39 6.09 9.65
C LYS A 449 -17.82 7.40 10.23
N TRP A 450 -18.70 8.25 10.72
CA TRP A 450 -18.41 9.57 11.27
C TRP A 450 -19.18 9.78 12.57
N PRO A 451 -18.75 10.71 13.44
CA PRO A 451 -19.54 11.13 14.58
C PRO A 451 -20.93 11.60 14.16
N ASP A 452 -21.92 11.42 15.04
CA ASP A 452 -23.32 11.86 14.84
C ASP A 452 -23.97 11.33 13.56
N SER A 453 -23.48 10.19 13.06
CA SER A 453 -24.04 9.49 11.90
C SER A 453 -24.67 8.16 12.32
N HIS A 454 -25.57 7.63 11.49
CA HIS A 454 -26.24 6.37 11.80
C HIS A 454 -25.24 5.20 11.76
N PRO A 455 -25.26 4.28 12.74
CA PRO A 455 -24.38 3.14 12.76
C PRO A 455 -24.69 2.18 11.61
N GLY A 456 -23.64 1.59 11.05
CA GLY A 456 -23.72 0.59 9.98
C GLY A 456 -23.15 -0.74 10.44
N ILE A 457 -23.75 -1.85 10.01
CA ILE A 457 -23.30 -3.21 10.39
C ILE A 457 -21.84 -3.47 9.97
N PHE A 458 -21.42 -2.96 8.80
CA PHE A 458 -20.04 -3.04 8.31
C PHE A 458 -19.01 -2.42 9.26
N THR A 459 -19.40 -1.36 9.95
CA THR A 459 -18.52 -0.66 10.87
C THR A 459 -18.35 -1.49 12.14
N PHE A 460 -19.33 -2.24 12.62
CA PHE A 460 -19.26 -2.98 13.88
C PHE A 460 -18.09 -3.97 13.98
N GLN A 461 -17.90 -4.85 12.97
CA GLN A 461 -16.85 -5.88 13.01
C GLN A 461 -15.42 -5.30 12.94
N ASN A 462 -15.21 -4.26 12.14
CA ASN A 462 -13.88 -3.64 11.99
C ASN A 462 -13.33 -3.09 13.33
N HIS A 463 -14.21 -2.77 14.30
CA HIS A 463 -13.81 -2.13 15.56
C HIS A 463 -13.57 -3.08 16.71
N ALA A 464 -14.28 -4.21 16.77
CA ALA A 464 -13.98 -5.24 17.76
C ALA A 464 -12.52 -5.74 17.61
N SER A 465 -12.02 -5.78 16.37
CA SER A 465 -10.63 -6.06 16.01
C SER A 465 -9.62 -4.99 16.50
N VAL A 466 -9.99 -3.69 16.46
CA VAL A 466 -9.10 -2.56 16.79
C VAL A 466 -9.05 -2.27 18.29
N LEU A 467 -10.18 -2.35 19.00
CA LEU A 467 -10.21 -2.22 20.47
C LEU A 467 -9.49 -3.37 21.17
N LYS A 468 -9.49 -4.54 20.54
CA LYS A 468 -8.74 -5.73 20.96
C LYS A 468 -7.51 -5.91 20.07
N ALA A 469 -6.68 -4.86 19.92
CA ALA A 469 -5.47 -4.80 19.07
C ALA A 469 -4.47 -5.98 19.19
N ARG A 470 -4.69 -6.90 20.13
CA ARG A 470 -4.03 -8.20 20.25
C ARG A 470 -4.52 -9.29 19.27
N SER A 471 -5.72 -9.19 18.67
CA SER A 471 -6.34 -10.31 17.92
C SER A 471 -7.00 -9.93 16.60
N MET A 472 -6.36 -9.07 15.79
CA MET A 472 -6.95 -8.43 14.61
C MET A 472 -7.44 -9.32 13.44
N PHE A 473 -7.42 -10.65 13.53
CA PHE A 473 -7.89 -11.52 12.46
C PHE A 473 -8.79 -12.64 12.98
N PRO A 474 -10.13 -12.50 12.89
CA PRO A 474 -11.07 -13.53 13.35
C PRO A 474 -10.97 -14.82 12.52
N ALA A 475 -10.95 -14.70 11.18
CA ALA A 475 -10.85 -15.88 10.29
C ALA A 475 -9.49 -16.61 10.43
N VAL A 476 -8.42 -15.86 10.70
CA VAL A 476 -7.06 -16.40 10.76
C VAL A 476 -6.75 -17.00 12.15
N ARG A 477 -7.46 -16.57 13.21
CA ARG A 477 -7.30 -17.09 14.57
C ARG A 477 -7.68 -18.57 14.71
N TYR A 478 -8.57 -19.06 13.84
CA TYR A 478 -9.15 -20.40 13.93
C TYR A 478 -8.61 -21.41 12.91
N LEU A 479 -7.64 -21.02 12.07
CA LEU A 479 -7.03 -21.91 11.09
C LEU A 479 -5.67 -22.40 11.60
N ARG A 480 -5.44 -23.72 11.52
CA ARG A 480 -4.24 -24.41 12.04
C ARG A 480 -2.97 -23.69 11.58
N GLY A 481 -2.09 -23.36 12.52
CA GLY A 481 -0.75 -22.81 12.26
C GLY A 481 -0.54 -21.35 12.64
N VAL A 482 -1.59 -20.60 13.00
CA VAL A 482 -1.48 -19.15 13.26
C VAL A 482 -1.41 -18.77 14.74
N ARG A 483 -1.05 -19.75 15.58
CA ARG A 483 -0.68 -19.44 16.96
C ARG A 483 0.71 -18.80 17.04
N GLU A 484 1.56 -18.91 16.02
CA GLU A 484 2.97 -18.49 16.10
C GLU A 484 3.29 -17.17 15.39
N VAL A 485 2.59 -16.82 14.30
CA VAL A 485 2.88 -15.56 13.56
C VAL A 485 2.35 -14.30 14.27
N PHE A 486 1.33 -14.42 15.13
CA PHE A 486 0.72 -13.25 15.81
C PHE A 486 0.85 -13.25 17.34
N SER A 487 1.54 -14.22 17.95
CA SER A 487 1.71 -14.31 19.41
C SER A 487 3.03 -13.73 19.95
N SER A 488 3.99 -13.38 19.10
CA SER A 488 5.37 -13.11 19.53
C SER A 488 5.66 -11.68 20.00
N VAL A 489 4.67 -10.79 20.16
CA VAL A 489 4.89 -9.46 20.77
C VAL A 489 4.21 -9.38 22.13
N SER A 490 4.87 -9.98 23.11
CA SER A 490 4.57 -9.83 24.54
C SER A 490 5.08 -8.47 25.03
N PHE A 491 4.17 -7.53 25.26
CA PHE A 491 4.46 -6.42 26.17
C PHE A 491 4.26 -6.94 27.59
N LYS A 492 5.37 -7.14 28.31
CA LYS A 492 5.37 -7.21 29.78
C LYS A 492 4.78 -5.89 30.31
N LYS A 493 3.99 -6.05 31.37
CA LYS A 493 3.17 -5.05 32.07
C LYS A 493 3.83 -3.68 32.22
#